data_AF-A0A7S0K0P6-F1
#
_entry.id   AF-A0A7S0K0P6-F1
#
_cell.length_a   1.000
_cell.length_b   1.000
_cell.length_c   1.000
_cell.angle_alpha   90.00
_cell.angle_beta   90.00
_cell.angle_gamma   90.00
#
_symmetry.space_group_name_H-M   'P 1'
#
loop_
_entity.id
_entity.type
_entity.pdbx_description
1 polymer ?
#
loop_
_entity_poly.entity_id
_entity_poly.type
_entity_poly.pdbx_seq_one_letter_code
_entity_poly.pdbx_strand_id
1 'polypeptide(L)'
;DVDALPVGAVSRLYIALGTDPLSLPTAVPVMVAKGRRAGPTLGITSALHGNELNGMPLIHRLFEELDCDDLAGTIVAVIVANPHGYIRYQRGGPENTDLNRCMPGKRDGTAAQ
;
A
#
# COMPACT_ATOMS: atom_id res chain seq x y z
N ASP A 1 -9.75 0.60 -9.96
CA ASP A 1 -10.57 1.69 -9.41
C ASP A 1 -11.18 1.22 -8.10
N VAL A 2 -11.16 2.06 -7.06
CA VAL A 2 -11.74 1.76 -5.74
C VAL A 2 -13.28 1.71 -5.83
N ASP A 3 -13.86 2.49 -6.75
CA ASP A 3 -15.31 2.53 -6.93
C ASP A 3 -15.88 1.22 -7.48
N ALA A 4 -15.08 0.46 -8.23
CA ALA A 4 -15.44 -0.84 -8.76
C ALA A 4 -15.41 -1.99 -7.73
N LEU A 5 -14.87 -1.75 -6.53
CA LEU A 5 -14.75 -2.79 -5.50
C LEU A 5 -16.10 -3.06 -4.79
N PRO A 6 -16.35 -4.32 -4.36
CA PRO A 6 -17.59 -4.70 -3.69
C PRO A 6 -17.80 -3.94 -2.38
N VAL A 7 -19.03 -3.47 -2.17
CA VAL A 7 -19.47 -2.81 -0.94
C VAL A 7 -19.74 -3.84 0.15
N GLY A 8 -19.40 -3.53 1.40
CA GLY A 8 -19.58 -4.43 2.54
C GLY A 8 -18.54 -5.55 2.59
N ALA A 9 -17.36 -5.32 2.00
CA ALA A 9 -16.34 -6.35 1.87
C ALA A 9 -14.92 -5.80 1.96
N VAL A 10 -14.00 -6.69 2.35
CA VAL A 10 -12.55 -6.49 2.24
C VAL A 10 -12.05 -7.10 0.94
N SER A 11 -11.38 -6.30 0.12
CA SER A 11 -10.71 -6.72 -1.11
C SER A 11 -9.19 -6.69 -0.92
N ARG A 12 -8.50 -7.68 -1.50
CA ARG A 12 -7.03 -7.76 -1.53
C ARG A 12 -6.58 -7.70 -2.98
N LEU A 13 -5.70 -6.76 -3.29
CA LEU A 13 -5.24 -6.52 -4.66
C LEU A 13 -3.78 -6.10 -4.67
N TYR A 14 -3.20 -6.11 -5.87
CA TYR A 14 -1.83 -5.66 -6.12
C TYR A 14 -1.87 -4.45 -7.05
N ILE A 15 -1.10 -3.42 -6.73
CA ILE A 15 -0.82 -2.32 -7.67
C ILE A 15 0.50 -2.62 -8.35
N ALA A 16 0.47 -2.82 -9.66
CA ALA A 16 1.67 -3.02 -10.46
C ALA A 16 2.50 -1.73 -10.52
N LEU A 17 3.79 -1.84 -10.21
CA LEU A 17 4.76 -0.73 -10.31
C LEU A 17 5.58 -0.80 -11.61
N GLY A 18 5.75 -2.00 -12.17
CA GLY A 18 6.56 -2.24 -13.36
C GLY A 18 7.25 -3.59 -13.30
N THR A 19 8.42 -3.70 -13.92
CA THR A 19 9.26 -4.90 -13.89
C THR A 19 10.63 -4.60 -13.32
N ASP A 20 11.22 -5.58 -12.64
CA ASP A 20 12.59 -5.52 -12.15
C ASP A 20 13.63 -5.80 -13.27
N PRO A 21 14.95 -5.74 -13.00
CA PRO A 21 15.98 -6.04 -14.00
C PRO A 21 15.95 -7.46 -14.59
N LEU A 22 15.24 -8.39 -13.93
CA LEU A 22 15.02 -9.76 -14.42
C LEU A 22 13.73 -9.89 -15.24
N SER A 23 13.07 -8.76 -15.54
CA SER A 23 11.75 -8.71 -16.19
C SER A 23 10.63 -9.37 -15.37
N LEU A 24 10.79 -9.49 -14.06
CA LEU A 24 9.76 -9.99 -13.16
C LEU A 24 8.84 -8.84 -12.71
N PRO A 25 7.51 -9.07 -12.60
CA PRO A 25 6.58 -8.03 -12.18
C PRO A 25 6.85 -7.61 -10.73
N THR A 26 6.96 -6.31 -10.52
CA THR A 26 7.00 -5.69 -9.19
C THR A 26 5.64 -5.07 -8.90
N ALA A 27 5.09 -5.36 -7.72
CA ALA A 27 3.80 -4.82 -7.29
C ALA A 27 3.77 -4.57 -5.79
N VAL A 28 2.89 -3.67 -5.35
CA VAL A 28 2.63 -3.44 -3.92
C VAL A 28 1.31 -4.07 -3.49
N PRO A 29 1.29 -4.82 -2.38
CA PRO A 29 0.07 -5.38 -1.84
C PRO A 29 -0.79 -4.29 -1.18
N VAL A 30 -2.08 -4.28 -1.52
CA VAL A 30 -3.08 -3.34 -1.02
C VAL A 30 -4.29 -4.09 -0.48
N MET A 31 -4.77 -3.65 0.68
CA MET A 31 -6.04 -4.09 1.25
C MET A 31 -7.03 -2.91 1.20
N VAL A 32 -8.27 -3.18 0.79
CA VAL A 32 -9.32 -2.17 0.71
C VAL A 32 -10.56 -2.67 1.45
N ALA A 33 -11.03 -1.93 2.46
CA ALA A 33 -12.28 -2.19 3.15
C ALA A 33 -13.30 -1.13 2.73
N LYS A 34 -14.40 -1.56 2.11
CA LYS A 34 -15.44 -0.64 1.61
C LYS A 34 -16.70 -0.83 2.44
N GLY A 35 -17.03 0.18 3.23
CA GLY A 35 -18.19 0.16 4.12
C GLY A 35 -19.51 0.30 3.36
N ARG A 36 -20.62 -0.13 3.99
CA ARG A 36 -21.97 0.06 3.43
C ARG A 36 -22.48 1.49 3.51
N ARG A 37 -21.98 2.26 4.47
CA ARG A 37 -22.42 3.64 4.71
C ARG A 37 -21.51 4.58 3.93
N ALA A 38 -22.10 5.60 3.30
CA ALA A 38 -21.32 6.63 2.62
C ALA A 38 -20.42 7.38 3.63
N GLY A 39 -19.20 7.72 3.21
CA GLY A 39 -18.22 8.36 4.08
C GLY A 39 -16.89 8.65 3.35
N PRO A 40 -15.91 9.22 4.06
CA PRO A 40 -14.63 9.59 3.47
C PRO A 40 -13.78 8.37 3.09
N THR A 41 -12.73 8.60 2.30
CA THR A 41 -11.69 7.60 2.05
C THR A 41 -10.47 7.90 2.92
N LEU A 42 -10.02 6.92 3.70
CA LEU A 42 -8.78 6.96 4.47
C LEU A 42 -7.69 6.16 3.77
N GLY A 43 -6.56 6.79 3.50
CA GLY A 43 -5.34 6.13 3.01
C GLY A 43 -4.40 5.77 4.17
N ILE A 44 -3.88 4.55 4.18
CA ILE A 44 -2.86 4.07 5.12
C ILE A 44 -1.68 3.51 4.33
N THR A 45 -0.46 3.84 4.71
CA THR A 45 0.75 3.30 4.09
C THR A 45 1.70 2.79 5.16
N SER A 46 2.28 1.61 4.96
CA SER A 46 3.35 1.09 5.81
C SER A 46 4.57 0.64 5.01
N ALA A 47 5.68 0.44 5.73
CA ALA A 47 6.98 0.09 5.16
C ALA A 47 7.39 1.04 4.01
N LEU A 48 7.22 2.35 4.22
CA LEU A 48 7.81 3.37 3.36
C LEU A 48 9.34 3.29 3.42
N HIS A 49 9.84 3.07 4.63
CA HIS A 49 11.16 2.50 4.86
C HIS A 49 11.03 0.99 5.03
N GLY A 50 11.86 0.23 4.33
CA GLY A 50 11.75 -1.23 4.29
C GLY A 50 12.10 -1.94 5.61
N ASN A 51 12.76 -1.26 6.54
CA ASN A 51 13.10 -1.78 7.87
C ASN A 51 12.10 -1.36 8.96
N GLU A 52 11.03 -0.64 8.63
CA GLU A 52 10.00 -0.18 9.58
C GLU A 52 8.74 -1.07 9.49
N LEU A 53 8.82 -2.25 10.11
CA LEU A 53 7.88 -3.35 9.87
C LEU A 53 6.58 -3.26 10.68
N ASN A 54 6.54 -2.47 11.76
CA ASN A 54 5.43 -2.47 12.72
C ASN A 54 4.06 -2.13 12.11
N GLY A 55 4.03 -1.33 11.04
CA GLY A 55 2.77 -0.96 10.37
C GLY A 55 2.08 -2.12 9.68
N MET A 56 2.82 -3.10 9.15
CA MET A 56 2.24 -4.23 8.42
C MET A 56 1.30 -5.10 9.28
N PRO A 57 1.72 -5.65 10.44
CA PRO A 57 0.83 -6.45 11.28
C PRO A 57 -0.30 -5.61 11.88
N LEU A 58 -0.08 -4.31 12.13
CA LEU A 58 -1.14 -3.41 12.60
C LEU A 58 -2.26 -3.31 11.56
N ILE A 59 -1.92 -3.10 10.28
CA ILE A 59 -2.93 -3.04 9.21
C ILE A 59 -3.65 -4.38 9.08
N HIS A 60 -2.94 -5.52 9.13
CA HIS A 60 -3.59 -6.82 9.08
C HIS A 60 -4.61 -6.99 10.21
N ARG A 61 -4.21 -6.68 11.44
CA ARG A 61 -5.11 -6.73 12.61
C ARG A 61 -6.30 -5.77 12.47
N LEU A 62 -6.07 -4.55 12.01
CA LEU A 62 -7.16 -3.59 11.74
C LEU A 62 -8.20 -4.20 10.80
N PHE A 63 -7.76 -4.82 9.71
CA PHE A 63 -8.66 -5.43 8.73
C PHE A 63 -9.32 -6.74 9.19
N GLU A 64 -8.77 -7.41 10.21
CA GLU A 64 -9.41 -8.55 10.88
C GLU A 64 -10.49 -8.09 11.87
N GLU A 65 -10.30 -6.94 12.52
CA GLU A 65 -11.23 -6.37 13.51
C GLU A 65 -12.30 -5.47 12.89
N LEU A 66 -12.14 -5.06 11.62
CA LEU A 66 -13.10 -4.21 10.90
C LEU A 66 -14.38 -4.97 10.51
N ASP A 67 -15.52 -4.42 10.90
CA ASP A 67 -16.82 -4.77 10.33
C ASP A 67 -17.19 -3.77 9.22
N CYS A 68 -17.35 -4.27 7.98
CA CYS A 68 -17.71 -3.44 6.83
C CYS A 68 -19.19 -3.01 6.83
N ASP A 69 -20.06 -3.70 7.56
CA ASP A 69 -21.46 -3.28 7.71
C ASP A 69 -21.55 -2.03 8.61
N ASP A 70 -20.66 -1.96 9.62
CA ASP A 70 -20.51 -0.82 10.52
C ASP A 70 -19.48 0.22 10.05
N LEU A 71 -18.90 0.10 8.86
CA LEU A 71 -17.96 1.09 8.32
C LEU A 71 -18.68 2.18 7.50
N ALA A 72 -18.31 3.44 7.70
CA ALA A 72 -18.69 4.57 6.85
C ALA A 72 -17.51 5.05 6.01
N GLY A 73 -17.63 4.89 4.69
CA GLY A 73 -16.57 5.23 3.74
C GLY A 73 -15.69 4.04 3.37
N THR A 74 -14.43 4.35 3.02
CA THR A 74 -13.49 3.34 2.51
C THR A 74 -12.12 3.49 3.16
N ILE A 75 -11.48 2.38 3.50
CA ILE A 75 -10.08 2.34 3.96
C ILE A 75 -9.25 1.68 2.87
N VAL A 76 -8.21 2.36 2.39
CA VAL A 76 -7.25 1.85 1.42
C VAL A 76 -5.88 1.79 2.09
N ALA A 77 -5.33 0.59 2.25
CA ALA A 77 -4.09 0.37 2.97
C ALA A 77 -3.03 -0.30 2.10
N VAL A 78 -1.92 0.40 1.86
CA VAL A 78 -0.72 -0.14 1.20
C VAL A 78 0.15 -0.80 2.26
N ILE A 79 0.25 -2.13 2.20
CA ILE A 79 0.93 -2.91 3.25
C ILE A 79 2.45 -2.74 3.15
N VAL A 80 2.99 -2.73 1.92
CA VAL A 80 4.42 -2.51 1.69
C VAL A 80 4.59 -1.48 0.58
N ALA A 81 4.85 -0.22 0.95
CA ALA A 81 5.07 0.86 -0.02
C ALA A 81 6.43 0.75 -0.73
N ASN A 82 7.46 0.27 -0.02
CA ASN A 82 8.81 0.08 -0.56
C ASN A 82 9.21 -1.42 -0.58
N PRO A 83 8.76 -2.20 -1.58
CA PRO A 83 9.07 -3.63 -1.65
C PRO A 83 10.57 -3.89 -1.79
N HIS A 84 11.32 -3.03 -2.48
CA HIS A 84 12.77 -3.16 -2.62
C HIS A 84 13.51 -3.00 -1.30
N GLY A 85 13.17 -1.96 -0.52
CA GLY A 85 13.74 -1.75 0.81
C GLY A 85 13.35 -2.89 1.76
N TYR A 86 12.09 -3.34 1.69
CA TYR A 86 11.58 -4.41 2.55
C TYR A 86 12.32 -5.73 2.36
N ILE A 87 12.48 -6.19 1.10
CA ILE A 87 13.22 -7.42 0.78
C ILE A 87 14.68 -7.34 1.25
N ARG A 88 15.26 -6.13 1.28
CA ARG A 88 16.64 -5.88 1.72
C ARG A 88 16.76 -5.56 3.21
N TYR A 89 15.66 -5.45 3.94
CA TYR A 89 15.63 -4.95 5.33
C TYR A 89 16.35 -3.60 5.50
N GLN A 90 16.18 -2.69 4.53
CA GLN A 90 16.86 -1.39 4.47
C GLN A 90 15.87 -0.23 4.55
N ARG A 91 16.35 0.91 5.03
CA ARG A 91 15.57 2.15 5.04
C ARG A 91 15.21 2.60 3.63
N GLY A 92 16.20 2.69 2.75
CA GLY A 92 16.05 3.19 1.40
C GLY A 92 15.50 2.15 0.41
N GLY A 93 14.99 2.64 -0.71
CA GLY A 93 14.67 1.85 -1.90
C GLY A 93 15.88 1.66 -2.83
N PRO A 94 15.65 1.49 -4.14
CA PRO A 94 16.74 1.49 -5.13
C PRO A 94 17.66 2.71 -4.96
N GLU A 95 18.96 2.49 -5.14
CA GLU A 95 20.00 3.53 -4.99
C GLU A 95 20.04 4.20 -3.59
N ASN A 96 19.55 3.50 -2.56
CA ASN A 96 19.46 4.01 -1.18
C ASN A 96 18.59 5.28 -1.06
N THR A 97 17.63 5.43 -1.97
CA THR A 97 16.73 6.59 -1.99
C THR A 97 15.73 6.52 -0.84
N ASP A 98 15.54 7.62 -0.11
CA ASP A 98 14.48 7.75 0.89
C ASP A 98 13.17 8.18 0.20
N LEU A 99 12.21 7.26 0.06
CA LEU A 99 10.93 7.50 -0.62
C LEU A 99 10.15 8.67 0.03
N ASN A 100 10.32 8.91 1.33
CA ASN A 100 9.66 10.02 2.03
C ASN A 100 10.21 11.40 1.61
N ARG A 101 11.28 11.43 0.82
CA ARG A 101 11.87 12.64 0.23
C ARG A 101 11.62 12.75 -1.27
N CYS A 102 10.97 11.76 -1.87
CA CYS A 102 10.71 11.72 -3.31
C CYS A 102 9.33 12.25 -3.69
N MET A 103 8.43 12.42 -2.73
CA MET A 103 7.07 12.93 -2.96
C MET A 103 7.09 14.35 -3.56
N PRO A 104 6.22 14.67 -4.55
CA PRO A 104 5.12 13.86 -5.08
C PRO A 104 5.53 12.85 -6.16
N GLY A 105 6.83 12.71 -6.44
CA GLY A 105 7.33 11.86 -7.49
C GLY A 105 7.42 12.55 -8.85
N LYS A 106 7.78 11.79 -9.89
CA LYS A 106 7.84 12.19 -11.29
C LYS A 106 7.46 11.00 -12.16
N ARG A 107 6.48 11.19 -13.05
CA ARG A 107 6.01 10.13 -13.97
C ARG A 107 7.14 9.46 -14.77
N ASP A 108 8.11 10.25 -15.22
CA ASP A 108 9.27 9.79 -15.98
C ASP A 108 10.55 9.81 -15.11
N GLY A 109 10.39 9.54 -13.81
CA GLY A 109 11.45 9.54 -12.80
C GLY A 109 12.18 8.20 -12.66
N THR A 110 12.96 8.09 -11.59
CA THR A 110 13.56 6.82 -11.18
C THR A 110 12.52 5.93 -10.53
N ALA A 111 12.85 4.66 -10.24
CA ALA A 111 11.93 3.76 -9.54
C ALA A 111 11.44 4.25 -8.15
N ALA A 112 12.08 5.27 -7.56
CA ALA A 112 11.68 5.86 -6.28
C ALA A 112 10.85 7.15 -6.42
N GLN A 113 10.63 7.66 -7.64
CA GLN A 113 9.91 8.89 -7.96
C GLN A 113 8.72 8.58 -8.87
#